data_AF-A0A929YRY4-F1
#
_entry.id   AF-A0A929YRY4-F1
#
_cell.length_a   1.000
_cell.length_b   1.000
_cell.length_c   1.000
_cell.angle_alpha   90.00
_cell.angle_beta   90.00
_cell.angle_gamma   90.00
#
_symmetry.space_group_name_H-M   'P 1'
#
loop_
_entity.id
_entity.type
_entity.pdbx_description
1 polymer ?
#
loop_
_entity_poly.entity_id
_entity_poly.type
_entity_poly.pdbx_seq_one_letter_code
_entity_poly.pdbx_strand_id
1 'polypeptide(L)' 'MKILLLPLDERPCNAAFPGRLFPADKVQILLPQKLGHKKEPADFFVLSDFLFEKAKDADALLLSL' A
#
# COMPACT_ATOMS: atom_id res chain seq x y z
N MET A 1 0.91 -15.21 0.96
CA MET A 1 1.90 -14.25 0.43
C MET A 1 1.55 -12.86 0.94
N LYS A 2 2.49 -12.14 1.54
CA LYS A 2 2.32 -10.82 2.12
C LYS A 2 2.91 -9.77 1.17
N ILE A 3 2.07 -8.93 0.60
CA ILE A 3 2.47 -7.84 -0.30
C ILE A 3 2.24 -6.51 0.40
N LEU A 4 3.22 -5.62 0.32
CA LEU A 4 3.01 -4.20 0.58
C LEU A 4 2.59 -3.49 -0.69
N LEU A 5 1.56 -2.66 -0.59
CA LEU A 5 1.11 -1.80 -1.66
C LEU A 5 1.28 -0.35 -1.21
N LEU A 6 2.13 0.39 -1.92
CA LEU A 6 2.10 1.85 -1.91
C LEU A 6 1.42 2.31 -3.22
N PRO A 7 0.12 2.61 -3.17
CA PRO A 7 -0.64 3.04 -4.33
C PRO A 7 -0.29 4.50 -4.69
N LEU A 8 -0.63 4.89 -5.92
CA LEU A 8 -0.40 6.26 -6.41
C LEU A 8 -1.12 7.31 -5.55
N ASP A 9 -2.37 7.04 -5.17
CA ASP A 9 -3.18 7.91 -4.33
C ASP A 9 -4.27 7.11 -3.58
N GLU A 10 -5.14 7.79 -2.85
CA GLU A 10 -6.22 7.20 -2.06
C GLU A 10 -7.38 6.64 -2.88
N ARG A 11 -7.40 6.84 -4.20
CA ARG A 11 -8.58 6.51 -5.01
C ARG A 11 -8.81 5.00 -5.02
N PRO A 12 -10.08 4.54 -5.02
CA PRO A 12 -10.39 3.11 -4.95
C PRO A 12 -9.77 2.27 -6.06
N CYS A 13 -9.55 2.84 -7.25
CA CYS A 13 -8.86 2.17 -8.35
C CYS A 13 -7.39 1.87 -8.07
N ASN A 14 -6.75 2.65 -7.18
CA ASN A 14 -5.35 2.50 -6.82
C ASN A 14 -5.20 1.71 -5.51
N ALA A 15 -5.95 2.08 -4.47
CA ALA A 15 -5.82 1.48 -3.13
C ALA A 15 -6.64 0.18 -2.94
N ALA A 16 -7.86 0.10 -3.49
CA ALA A 16 -8.79 -1.00 -3.20
C ALA A 16 -8.84 -2.07 -4.28
N PHE A 17 -8.66 -1.69 -5.56
CA PHE A 17 -8.77 -2.62 -6.69
C PHE A 17 -7.79 -3.80 -6.62
N PRO A 18 -6.50 -3.63 -6.27
CA PRO A 18 -5.58 -4.77 -6.16
C PRO A 18 -6.04 -5.82 -5.14
N GLY A 19 -6.65 -5.39 -4.04
CA GLY A 19 -7.24 -6.28 -3.02
C GLY A 19 -8.44 -7.09 -3.51
N ARG A 20 -9.07 -6.70 -4.62
CA ARG A 20 -10.20 -7.43 -5.21
C ARG A 20 -9.77 -8.48 -6.23
N LEU A 21 -8.52 -8.43 -6.71
CA LEU A 21 -8.00 -9.35 -7.72
C LEU A 21 -7.64 -10.72 -7.14
N PHE A 22 -7.30 -10.76 -5.84
CA PHE A 22 -6.81 -11.95 -5.18
C PHE A 22 -7.66 -12.29 -3.96
N PRO A 23 -7.93 -13.57 -3.71
CA PRO A 23 -8.62 -13.97 -2.49
C PRO A 23 -7.67 -13.80 -1.29
N ALA A 24 -8.23 -13.32 -0.18
CA ALA A 24 -7.46 -12.86 0.99
C ALA A 24 -6.70 -13.99 1.72
N ASP A 25 -7.10 -15.24 1.55
CA ASP A 25 -6.43 -16.43 2.07
C ASP A 25 -5.14 -16.76 1.32
N LYS A 26 -4.98 -16.29 0.08
CA LYS A 26 -3.76 -16.50 -0.73
C LYS A 26 -2.81 -15.31 -0.66
N VAL A 27 -3.36 -14.10 -0.75
CA VAL A 27 -2.59 -12.86 -0.81
C VAL A 27 -3.12 -11.87 0.21
N GLN A 28 -2.26 -11.49 1.15
CA GLN A 28 -2.49 -10.41 2.09
C GLN A 28 -1.85 -9.14 1.55
N ILE A 29 -2.65 -8.14 1.24
CA ILE A 29 -2.17 -6.82 0.82
C ILE A 29 -2.24 -5.86 2.00
N LEU A 30 -1.11 -5.26 2.34
CA LEU A 30 -1.01 -4.22 3.35
C LEU A 30 -0.86 -2.84 2.70
N LEU A 31 -1.60 -1.86 3.23
CA LEU A 31 -1.60 -0.47 2.79
C LEU A 31 -1.18 0.43 3.98
N PRO A 32 -0.56 1.58 3.73
CA PRO A 32 -0.34 2.59 4.76
C PRO A 32 -1.69 3.14 5.26
N GLN A 33 -1.76 3.52 6.54
CA GLN A 33 -2.99 4.06 7.13
C GLN A 33 -3.38 5.44 6.56
N LYS A 34 -2.39 6.21 6.11
CA LYS A 34 -2.60 7.52 5.49
C LYS A 34 -1.96 7.52 4.12
N LEU A 35 -2.75 7.92 3.13
CA LEU A 35 -2.31 8.23 1.78
C LEU A 35 -2.46 9.75 1.56
N GLY A 36 -2.01 10.22 0.41
CA GLY A 36 -2.33 11.57 -0.04
C GLY A 36 -3.84 11.71 -0.25
N HIS A 37 -4.28 12.92 -0.60
CA HIS A 37 -5.65 13.16 -0.98
C HIS A 37 -5.70 14.02 -2.24
N LYS A 38 -6.00 13.39 -3.38
CA LYS A 38 -6.09 14.04 -4.69
C LYS A 38 -4.80 14.76 -5.10
N LYS A 39 -4.74 16.08 -4.90
CA LYS A 39 -3.60 16.94 -5.25
C LYS A 39 -2.72 17.26 -4.04
N GLU A 40 -3.08 16.74 -2.87
CA GLU A 40 -2.32 16.88 -1.64
C GLU A 40 -1.46 15.63 -1.45
N PRO A 41 -0.12 15.77 -1.40
CA PRO A 41 0.77 14.64 -1.23
C PRO A 41 0.59 14.01 0.15
N ALA A 42 0.92 12.73 0.26
CA ALA A 42 1.01 12.04 1.53
C ALA A 42 2.17 12.62 2.38
N ASP A 43 2.07 12.46 3.70
CA ASP A 43 3.21 12.71 4.59
C ASP A 43 4.30 11.67 4.34
N PHE A 44 5.49 12.16 3.95
CA PHE A 44 6.64 11.32 3.63
C PHE A 44 7.08 10.45 4.82
N PHE A 45 7.11 10.99 6.04
CA PHE A 45 7.58 10.26 7.22
C PHE A 45 6.60 9.16 7.59
N VAL A 46 5.29 9.43 7.48
CA VAL A 46 4.26 8.40 7.70
C VAL A 46 4.41 7.23 6.73
N LEU A 47 4.66 7.52 5.44
CA LEU A 47 4.88 6.47 4.45
C LEU A 47 6.21 5.74 4.68
N SER A 48 7.28 6.47 4.98
CA SER A 48 8.60 5.91 5.28
C SER A 48 8.52 4.94 6.45
N ASP A 49 7.94 5.35 7.58
CA ASP A 49 7.81 4.52 8.78
C ASP A 49 7.01 3.25 8.48
N PHE A 50 5.89 3.36 7.76
CA PHE A 50 5.12 2.20 7.32
C PHE A 50 5.95 1.22 6.48
N LEU A 51 6.69 1.73 5.48
CA LEU A 51 7.50 0.89 4.60
C LEU A 51 8.63 0.20 5.38
N PHE A 52 9.39 0.94 6.19
CA PHE A 52 10.50 0.36 6.95
C PHE A 52 10.03 -0.61 8.04
N GLU A 53 8.86 -0.38 8.63
CA GLU A 53 8.30 -1.29 9.63
C GLU A 53 7.79 -2.58 8.96
N LYS A 54 6.97 -2.46 7.90
CA LYS A 54 6.25 -3.61 7.32
C LYS A 54 7.04 -4.36 6.25
N ALA A 55 8.10 -3.78 5.67
CA ALA A 55 8.87 -4.45 4.62
C ALA A 55 9.74 -5.59 5.16
N LYS A 56 10.02 -5.61 6.46
CA LYS A 56 10.86 -6.63 7.12
C LYS A 56 10.33 -8.05 6.94
N ASP A 57 9.01 -8.19 6.85
CA ASP A 57 8.31 -9.48 6.78
C ASP A 57 7.38 -9.59 5.56
N ALA A 58 7.50 -8.65 4.60
CA ALA A 58 6.77 -8.71 3.34
C ALA A 58 7.54 -9.52 2.29
N ASP A 59 6.82 -10.29 1.47
CA ASP A 59 7.38 -11.04 0.35
C ASP A 59 7.67 -10.13 -0.85
N ALA A 60 6.92 -9.03 -0.99
CA ALA A 60 7.06 -8.08 -2.08
C ALA A 60 6.56 -6.67 -1.71
N LEU A 61 7.09 -5.66 -2.40
CA LEU A 61 6.59 -4.28 -2.40
C LEU A 61 6.15 -3.91 -3.83
N LEU A 62 4.87 -3.57 -3.98
CA LEU A 62 4.32 -2.96 -5.18
C LEU A 62 4.25 -1.44 -4.96
N LEU A 63 5.06 -0.71 -5.70
CA LEU A 63 5.22 0.74 -5.58
C LEU A 63 4.73 1.42 -6.86
N SER A 64 3.78 2.33 -6.74
CA SER A 64 3.35 3.23 -7.81
C SER A 64 3.79 4.66 -7.48
N LEU A 65 4.66 5.25 -8.31
CA LEU A 65 5.17 6.62 -8.21
C LEU A 65 4.58 7.51 -9.31
#